data_AF-A0A8S2RZJ0-F1
#
_entry.id   AF-A0A8S2RZJ0-F1
#
_cell.length_a   1.000
_cell.length_b   1.000
_cell.length_c   1.000
_cell.angle_alpha   90.00
_cell.angle_beta   90.00
_cell.angle_gamma   90.00
#
_symmetry.space_group_name_H-M   'P 1'
#
loop_
_entity.id
_entity.type
_entity.pdbx_description
1 polymer ?
#
loop_
_entity_poly.entity_id
_entity_poly.type
_entity_poly.pdbx_seq_one_letter_code
_entity_poly.pdbx_strand_id
1 'polypeptide(L)'
;MTANIITKVSFIVCFLLVCLQFSSAKWAKPRRLDVVSRSQNRLRDDRCRQFKTIKQNVDHFGFSNMDTYQQRYTLNTDVWENGKPI
;
A
#
# COMPACT_ATOMS: atom_id res chain seq x y z
N MET A 1 -8.07 -59.57 26.40
CA MET A 1 -8.66 -58.20 26.42
C MET A 1 -7.67 -57.07 26.14
N THR A 2 -6.36 -57.32 26.08
CA THR A 2 -5.31 -56.29 25.88
C THR A 2 -5.08 -55.89 24.42
N ALA A 3 -5.27 -56.82 23.47
CA ALA A 3 -5.05 -56.56 22.03
C ALA A 3 -5.96 -55.46 21.45
N ASN A 4 -7.21 -55.35 21.91
CA ASN A 4 -8.17 -54.31 21.47
C ASN A 4 -7.86 -52.91 22.02
N ILE A 5 -7.08 -52.82 23.10
CA ILE A 5 -6.68 -51.53 23.68
C ILE A 5 -5.50 -50.98 22.87
N ILE A 6 -4.53 -51.84 22.54
CA ILE A 6 -3.34 -51.46 21.77
C ILE A 6 -3.72 -50.96 20.37
N THR A 7 -4.66 -51.63 19.69
CA THR A 7 -5.13 -51.20 18.36
C THR A 7 -5.85 -49.86 18.40
N LYS A 8 -6.69 -49.62 19.43
CA LYS A 8 -7.38 -48.33 19.62
C LYS A 8 -6.40 -47.19 19.92
N VAL A 9 -5.41 -47.42 20.77
CA VAL A 9 -4.38 -46.42 21.10
C VAL A 9 -3.54 -46.09 19.86
N SER A 10 -3.15 -47.09 19.08
CA SER A 10 -2.43 -46.91 17.81
C SER A 10 -3.22 -46.05 16.82
N PHE A 11 -4.53 -46.31 16.68
CA PHE A 11 -5.40 -45.55 15.79
C PHE A 11 -5.51 -44.07 16.21
N ILE A 12 -5.64 -43.80 17.52
CA ILE A 12 -5.72 -42.44 18.06
C ILE A 12 -4.42 -41.67 17.82
N VAL A 13 -3.26 -42.30 18.03
CA VAL A 13 -1.95 -41.67 17.78
C VAL A 13 -1.78 -41.34 16.30
N CYS A 14 -2.11 -42.27 15.40
CA CYS A 14 -2.09 -42.01 13.96
C CYS A 14 -3.04 -40.88 13.56
N PHE A 15 -4.25 -40.84 14.11
CA PHE A 15 -5.23 -39.80 13.81
C PHE A 15 -4.73 -38.41 14.26
N LEU A 16 -4.13 -38.31 15.45
CA LEU A 16 -3.56 -37.06 15.95
C LEU A 16 -2.38 -36.57 15.11
N LEU A 17 -1.52 -37.48 14.64
CA LEU A 17 -0.40 -37.13 13.76
C LEU A 17 -0.88 -36.58 12.41
N VAL A 18 -1.95 -37.15 11.84
CA VAL A 18 -2.57 -36.64 10.61
C VAL A 18 -3.19 -35.25 10.85
N CYS A 19 -3.93 -35.06 11.94
CA CYS A 19 -4.51 -33.76 12.28
C CYS A 19 -3.45 -32.66 12.49
N LEU A 20 -2.28 -33.01 13.06
CA LEU A 20 -1.17 -32.08 13.24
C LEU A 20 -0.49 -31.67 11.93
N GLN A 21 -0.50 -32.53 10.91
CA GLN A 21 0.04 -32.17 9.59
C GLN A 21 -0.90 -31.23 8.82
N PHE A 22 -2.22 -31.39 8.97
CA PHE A 22 -3.22 -30.53 8.32
C PHE A 22 -3.33 -29.12 8.93
N SER A 23 -2.87 -28.90 10.17
CA SER A 23 -2.87 -27.56 10.79
C SER A 23 -1.74 -26.65 10.29
N SER A 24 -0.80 -27.18 9.49
CA SER A 24 0.23 -26.40 8.76
C SER A 24 -0.28 -25.84 7.43
N ALA A 25 -1.59 -25.60 7.31
CA ALA A 25 -2.15 -24.79 6.23
C ALA A 25 -1.58 -23.38 6.38
N LYS A 26 -0.47 -23.14 5.68
CA LYS A 26 0.14 -21.83 5.47
C LYS A 26 -0.99 -20.83 5.26
N TRP A 27 -1.20 -20.00 6.28
CA TRP A 27 -2.17 -18.92 6.23
C TRP A 27 -1.74 -18.03 5.07
N ALA A 28 -2.40 -18.20 3.93
CA ALA A 28 -2.33 -17.27 2.83
C ALA A 28 -2.75 -15.93 3.44
N LYS A 29 -1.76 -15.04 3.64
CA LYS A 29 -2.00 -13.72 4.23
C LYS A 29 -3.22 -13.12 3.54
N PRO A 30 -4.26 -12.71 4.29
CA PRO A 30 -5.45 -12.17 3.66
C PRO A 30 -5.05 -10.97 2.82
N ARG A 31 -5.30 -11.06 1.50
CA ARG A 31 -5.02 -10.04 0.48
C ARG A 31 -5.66 -8.67 0.79
N ARG A 32 -6.44 -8.56 1.86
CA ARG A 32 -7.12 -7.34 2.33
C ARG A 32 -6.22 -6.33 3.03
N LEU A 33 -5.12 -6.75 3.67
CA LEU A 33 -4.20 -5.78 4.30
C LEU A 33 -3.43 -4.93 3.27
N ASP A 34 -3.18 -5.48 2.08
CA ASP A 34 -2.42 -4.80 1.02
C ASP A 34 -3.25 -3.74 0.28
N VAL A 35 -4.58 -3.86 0.27
CA VAL A 35 -5.47 -2.86 -0.35
C VAL A 35 -5.65 -1.65 0.57
N VAL A 36 -5.75 -1.87 1.88
CA VAL A 36 -5.90 -0.78 2.87
C VAL A 36 -4.61 0.03 3.01
N SER A 37 -3.44 -0.64 3.00
CA SER A 37 -2.14 0.06 3.04
C SER A 37 -1.94 0.92 1.78
N ARG A 38 -2.29 0.41 0.59
CA ARG A 38 -2.20 1.18 -0.66
C ARG A 38 -3.17 2.36 -0.71
N SER A 39 -4.40 2.21 -0.22
CA SER A 39 -5.38 3.31 -0.22
C SER A 39 -5.01 4.39 0.79
N GLN A 40 -4.52 4.01 1.98
CA GLN A 40 -4.00 4.96 2.97
C GLN A 40 -2.75 5.70 2.48
N ASN A 41 -1.83 5.01 1.79
CA ASN A 41 -0.65 5.65 1.19
C ASN A 41 -1.04 6.63 0.07
N ARG A 42 -2.02 6.28 -0.78
CA ARG A 42 -2.56 7.22 -1.79
C ARG A 42 -3.17 8.47 -1.17
N LEU A 43 -4.04 8.30 -0.17
CA LEU A 43 -4.66 9.42 0.54
C LEU A 43 -3.65 10.29 1.30
N ARG A 44 -2.51 9.72 1.72
CA ARG A 44 -1.42 10.47 2.32
C ARG A 44 -0.62 11.26 1.27
N ASP A 45 -0.29 10.65 0.13
CA ASP A 45 0.39 11.31 -1.00
C ASP A 45 -0.47 12.47 -1.56
N ASP A 46 -1.79 12.30 -1.68
CA ASP A 46 -2.71 13.35 -2.14
C ASP A 46 -2.83 14.53 -1.15
N ARG A 47 -2.65 14.30 0.16
CA ARG A 47 -2.63 15.39 1.17
C ARG A 47 -1.33 16.16 1.18
N CYS A 48 -0.22 15.52 0.83
CA CYS A 48 1.09 16.18 0.71
C CYS A 48 1.26 16.91 -0.63
N ARG A 49 0.51 16.50 -1.66
CA ARG A 49 0.42 17.19 -2.96
C ARG A 49 -0.49 18.40 -2.85
N GLN A 50 0.10 19.55 -2.56
CA GLN A 50 -0.61 20.82 -2.64
C GLN A 50 -0.74 21.24 -4.11
N PHE A 51 -1.97 21.27 -4.63
CA PHE A 51 -2.25 21.91 -5.91
C PHE A 51 -2.19 23.42 -5.75
N LYS A 52 -1.39 24.07 -6.59
CA LYS A 52 -1.23 25.51 -6.62
C LYS A 52 -1.40 26.01 -8.05
N THR A 53 -1.65 27.30 -8.20
CA THR A 53 -1.71 27.96 -9.51
C THR A 53 -0.70 29.10 -9.57
N ILE A 54 -0.10 29.29 -10.74
CA ILE A 54 0.67 30.48 -11.09
C ILE A 54 -0.02 31.18 -12.26
N LYS A 55 0.11 32.52 -12.33
CA LYS A 55 -0.25 33.28 -13.52
C LYS A 55 0.89 33.15 -14.53
N GLN A 56 0.63 32.48 -15.64
CA GLN A 56 1.59 32.30 -16.73
C GLN A 56 1.19 33.17 -17.91
N ASN A 57 2.16 33.74 -18.61
CA ASN A 57 1.87 34.52 -19.81
C ASN A 57 1.34 33.61 -20.92
N VAL A 58 0.34 34.08 -21.65
CA VAL A 58 -0.18 33.38 -22.84
C VAL A 58 0.86 33.36 -23.97
N ASP A 59 1.65 34.44 -24.08
CA ASP A 59 2.67 34.61 -25.10
C ASP A 59 4.02 34.99 -24.45
N HIS A 60 5.06 34.26 -24.81
CA HIS A 60 6.44 34.51 -24.35
C HIS A 60 7.34 35.10 -25.44
N PHE A 61 6.86 35.14 -26.68
CA PHE A 61 7.65 35.54 -27.85
C PHE A 61 7.14 36.87 -28.45
N GLY A 62 5.87 37.19 -28.25
CA GLY A 62 5.30 38.51 -28.53
C GLY A 62 5.38 39.45 -27.31
N PHE A 63 5.60 40.74 -27.56
CA PHE A 63 5.73 41.77 -26.52
C PHE A 63 4.46 42.63 -26.34
N SER A 64 3.46 42.47 -27.20
CA SER A 64 2.23 43.27 -27.20
C SER A 64 1.10 42.65 -26.38
N ASN A 65 1.10 41.33 -26.19
CA ASN A 65 0.09 40.62 -25.42
C ASN A 65 0.56 40.43 -23.97
N MET A 66 -0.20 41.00 -23.01
CA MET A 66 0.07 40.85 -21.57
C MET A 66 -0.91 39.90 -20.87
N ASP A 67 -1.72 39.17 -21.64
CA ASP A 67 -2.69 38.23 -21.10
C ASP A 67 -2.00 37.09 -20.36
N THR A 68 -2.65 36.63 -19.30
CA THR A 68 -2.18 35.52 -18.48
C THR A 68 -3.27 34.47 -18.29
N TYR A 69 -2.87 33.24 -18.06
CA TYR A 69 -3.75 32.14 -17.68
C TYR A 69 -3.30 31.49 -16.37
N GLN A 70 -4.20 30.78 -15.72
CA GLN A 70 -3.90 30.03 -14.49
C GLN A 70 -3.28 28.67 -14.84
N GLN A 71 -1.97 28.56 -14.69
CA GLN A 71 -1.27 27.28 -14.85
C GLN A 71 -1.26 26.53 -13.52
N ARG A 72 -1.86 25.33 -13.50
CA ARG A 72 -1.86 24.45 -12.33
C ARG A 72 -0.54 23.70 -12.23
N TYR A 73 -0.02 23.57 -11.02
CA TYR A 73 1.13 22.73 -10.69
C TYR A 73 0.90 22.03 -9.34
N THR A 74 1.66 20.97 -9.11
CA THR A 74 1.65 20.22 -7.85
C THR A 74 2.96 20.47 -7.13
N LEU A 75 2.89 20.80 -5.84
CA LEU A 75 4.05 21.01 -4.98
C LEU A 75 4.08 19.92 -3.90
N ASN A 76 5.24 19.28 -3.73
CA ASN A 76 5.54 18.41 -2.60
C ASN A 76 6.82 18.92 -1.92
N THR A 77 6.70 19.37 -0.67
CA THR A 77 7.82 19.90 0.12
C THR A 77 8.32 18.95 1.20
N ASP A 78 7.74 17.74 1.32
CA ASP A 78 8.00 16.83 2.45
C ASP A 78 9.47 16.41 2.56
N VAL A 79 10.18 16.38 1.43
CA VAL A 79 11.58 15.97 1.33
C VAL A 79 12.50 17.13 0.94
N TRP A 80 11.95 18.34 0.80
CA TRP A 80 12.72 19.51 0.40
C TRP A 80 13.20 20.26 1.64
N GLU A 81 14.52 20.47 1.73
CA GLU A 81 15.16 21.26 2.78
C GLU A 81 15.58 22.62 2.22
N ASN A 82 15.48 23.66 3.03
CA ASN A 82 15.87 25.00 2.61
C ASN A 82 17.37 25.03 2.21
N GLY A 83 17.65 25.57 1.02
CA GLY A 83 19.00 25.59 0.44
C GLY A 83 19.39 24.35 -0.38
N LYS A 84 18.47 23.40 -0.57
CA LYS A 84 18.63 22.28 -1.51
C LYS A 84 18.00 22.60 -2.88
N PRO A 85 18.39 21.87 -3.95
CA PRO A 85 17.76 22.01 -5.26
C PRO A 85 16.23 21.85 -5.22
N ILE A 86 15.55 22.53 -6.15
CA ILE A 86 14.11 22.36 -6.43
C ILE A 86 13.94 21.22 -7.42
#